data_AF-W1PPG0-F1
#
_entry.id   AF-W1PPG0-F1
#
_cell.length_a   1.000
_cell.length_b   1.000
_cell.length_c   1.000
_cell.angle_alpha   90.00
_cell.angle_beta   90.00
_cell.angle_gamma   90.00
#
_symmetry.space_group_name_H-M   'P 1'
#
loop_
_entity.id
_entity.type
_entity.pdbx_description
1 polymer ?
#
loop_
_entity_poly.entity_id
_entity_poly.type
_entity_poly.pdbx_seq_one_letter_code
_entity_poly.pdbx_strand_id
1 'polypeptide(L)'
;MTYHSLPLGDLSLLHAANICTERLAMVAVKHGFYNYLLRDAPNLDAKDSEFIEAVNESPDDVDWLTKAPKVLADVVESIVGAVFVDFDRNFIFFGMFSACFLSPSTSQEPLKTIYSLSSKSVVKRKGSN
;
A
#
# COMPACT_ATOMS: atom_id res chain seq x y z
N MET A 1 -3.30 -15.58 11.82
CA MET A 1 -4.76 -15.74 11.90
C MET A 1 -5.29 -15.97 10.50
N THR A 2 -6.05 -17.05 10.27
CA THR A 2 -6.60 -17.40 8.96
C THR A 2 -7.89 -16.62 8.71
N TYR A 3 -7.94 -15.84 7.62
CA TYR A 3 -9.07 -14.99 7.19
C TYR A 3 -10.36 -15.75 6.79
N HIS A 4 -10.44 -17.05 7.09
CA HIS A 4 -11.48 -17.96 6.59
C HIS A 4 -12.89 -17.70 7.14
N SER A 5 -13.05 -16.86 8.16
CA SER A 5 -14.35 -16.59 8.81
C SER A 5 -14.87 -15.16 8.62
N LEU A 6 -14.24 -14.35 7.77
CA LEU A 6 -14.67 -12.97 7.54
C LEU A 6 -15.75 -12.91 6.44
N PRO A 7 -16.80 -12.07 6.61
CA PRO A 7 -17.75 -11.77 5.54
C PRO A 7 -17.04 -11.26 4.28
N LEU A 8 -17.60 -11.57 3.10
CA LEU A 8 -17.01 -11.21 1.80
C LEU A 8 -16.78 -9.69 1.65
N GLY A 9 -17.66 -8.88 2.25
CA GLY A 9 -17.52 -7.42 2.31
C GLY A 9 -16.32 -6.96 3.14
N ASP A 10 -16.05 -7.63 4.27
CA ASP A 10 -14.93 -7.31 5.15
C ASP A 10 -13.60 -7.77 4.56
N LEU A 11 -13.59 -8.90 3.84
CA LEU A 11 -12.43 -9.34 3.05
C LEU A 11 -12.10 -8.33 1.94
N SER A 12 -13.10 -7.79 1.27
CA SER A 12 -12.91 -6.79 0.21
C SER A 12 -12.36 -5.47 0.79
N LEU A 13 -12.84 -5.05 1.96
CA LEU A 13 -12.32 -3.86 2.67
C LEU A 13 -10.89 -4.08 3.16
N LEU A 14 -10.58 -5.25 3.71
CA LEU A 14 -9.24 -5.60 4.14
C LEU A 14 -8.27 -5.65 2.96
N HIS A 15 -8.70 -6.24 1.84
CA HIS A 15 -7.93 -6.25 0.60
C HIS A 15 -7.65 -4.83 0.10
N ALA A 16 -8.68 -3.98 0.04
CA ALA A 16 -8.54 -2.58 -0.36
C ALA A 16 -7.60 -1.80 0.57
N ALA A 17 -7.61 -2.07 1.88
CA ALA A 17 -6.73 -1.44 2.84
C ALA A 17 -5.27 -1.93 2.78
N ASN A 18 -5.05 -3.15 2.29
CA ASN A 18 -3.72 -3.75 2.17
C ASN A 18 -3.08 -3.50 0.79
N ILE A 19 -3.88 -3.32 -0.25
CA ILE A 19 -3.44 -3.08 -1.64
C ILE A 19 -3.95 -1.72 -2.12
N CYS A 20 -3.69 -0.68 -1.32
CA CYS A 20 -3.90 0.71 -1.75
C CYS A 20 -2.57 1.34 -2.16
N THR A 21 -2.65 2.39 -2.98
CA THR A 21 -1.51 3.18 -3.47
C THR A 21 -0.57 3.56 -2.34
N GLU A 22 -1.12 3.98 -1.20
CA GLU A 22 -0.36 4.40 -0.02
C GLU A 22 0.47 3.25 0.55
N ARG A 23 -0.12 2.05 0.71
CA ARG A 23 0.61 0.87 1.19
C ARG A 23 1.70 0.44 0.23
N LEU A 24 1.41 0.42 -1.07
CA LEU A 24 2.39 0.04 -2.09
C LEU A 24 3.53 1.07 -2.16
N ALA A 25 3.23 2.36 -2.04
CA ALA A 25 4.24 3.40 -1.97
C ALA A 25 5.13 3.25 -0.72
N MET A 26 4.56 2.93 0.45
CA MET A 26 5.34 2.65 1.66
C MET A 26 6.28 1.45 1.48
N VAL A 27 5.83 0.38 0.80
CA VAL A 27 6.68 -0.76 0.44
C VAL A 27 7.85 -0.29 -0.43
N ALA A 28 7.58 0.58 -1.40
CA ALA A 28 8.63 1.13 -2.26
C ALA A 28 9.69 1.92 -1.47
N VAL A 29 9.28 2.71 -0.49
CA VAL A 29 10.19 3.45 0.40
C VAL A 29 11.00 2.49 1.27
N LYS A 30 10.33 1.53 1.92
CA LYS A 30 10.97 0.52 2.78
C LYS A 30 12.06 -0.27 2.07
N HIS A 31 11.87 -0.57 0.79
CA HIS A 31 12.85 -1.28 -0.03
C HIS A 31 13.81 -0.37 -0.80
N GLY A 32 13.69 0.96 -0.65
CA GLY A 32 14.59 1.93 -1.28
C GLY A 32 14.42 2.05 -2.79
N PHE A 33 13.27 1.65 -3.36
CA PHE A 33 13.04 1.67 -4.81
C PHE A 33 13.04 3.07 -5.42
N TYR A 34 12.76 4.08 -4.62
CA TYR A 34 12.88 5.48 -5.04
C TYR A 34 14.26 5.80 -5.63
N ASN A 35 15.33 5.23 -5.07
CA ASN A 35 16.70 5.50 -5.50
C ASN A 35 17.04 4.92 -6.87
N TYR A 36 16.22 4.00 -7.39
CA TYR A 36 16.45 3.31 -8.66
C TYR A 36 15.52 3.82 -9.77
N LEU A 37 14.71 4.83 -9.50
CA LEU A 37 13.84 5.44 -10.48
C LEU A 37 14.65 6.28 -11.47
N LEU A 38 14.63 5.88 -12.75
CA LEU A 38 15.12 6.70 -13.85
C LEU A 38 14.10 7.82 -14.10
N ARG A 39 14.47 9.07 -13.81
CA ARG A 39 13.56 10.23 -13.92
C ARG A 39 14.16 11.33 -14.80
N ASP A 40 13.32 11.87 -15.68
CA ASP A 40 13.56 13.09 -16.46
C ASP A 40 12.67 14.24 -15.94
N ALA A 41 12.46 14.28 -14.62
CA ALA A 41 11.52 15.18 -13.95
C ALA A 41 11.97 15.53 -12.52
N PRO A 42 12.91 16.50 -12.37
CA PRO A 42 13.42 16.93 -11.06
C PRO A 42 12.34 17.56 -10.15
N ASN A 43 11.18 17.89 -10.70
CA ASN A 43 10.09 18.60 -10.01
C ASN A 43 9.23 17.67 -9.13
N LEU A 44 9.37 16.34 -9.26
CA LEU A 44 8.70 15.37 -8.39
C LEU A 44 9.38 15.24 -7.02
N ASP A 45 10.61 15.74 -6.87
CA ASP A 45 11.45 15.44 -5.71
C ASP A 45 10.92 16.00 -4.39
N ALA A 46 10.30 17.19 -4.38
CA ALA A 46 9.92 17.83 -3.12
C ALA A 46 8.78 17.08 -2.39
N LYS A 47 7.74 16.68 -3.11
CA LYS A 47 6.58 15.96 -2.54
C LYS A 47 6.89 14.49 -2.27
N ASP A 48 7.68 13.88 -3.15
CA ASP A 48 8.10 12.49 -2.97
C ASP A 48 9.05 12.39 -1.78
N SER A 49 9.97 13.36 -1.60
CA SER A 49 10.90 13.41 -0.46
C SER A 49 10.19 13.59 0.88
N GLU A 50 9.18 14.47 0.96
CA GLU A 50 8.39 14.65 2.20
C GLU A 50 7.68 13.35 2.61
N PHE A 51 7.10 12.64 1.63
CA PHE A 51 6.48 11.34 1.89
C PHE A 51 7.53 10.28 2.32
N ILE A 52 8.68 10.25 1.64
CA ILE A 52 9.77 9.31 1.96
C ILE A 52 10.32 9.56 3.37
N GLU A 53 10.52 10.82 3.74
CA GLU A 53 10.99 11.23 5.07
C GLU A 53 9.98 10.83 6.14
N ALA A 54 8.70 11.14 5.95
CA ALA A 54 7.63 10.75 6.87
C ALA A 54 7.55 9.23 7.08
N VAL A 55 7.70 8.43 6.02
CA VAL A 55 7.72 6.96 6.10
C VAL A 55 8.96 6.44 6.82
N ASN A 56 10.12 7.10 6.64
CA ASN A 56 11.37 6.69 7.30
C ASN A 56 11.41 7.08 8.78
N GLU A 57 10.84 8.22 9.16
CA GLU A 57 10.78 8.67 10.56
C GLU A 57 9.83 7.82 11.40
N SER A 58 8.62 7.57 10.87
CA SER A 58 7.53 6.91 11.61
C SER A 58 6.69 6.04 10.67
N PRO A 59 7.16 4.84 10.29
CA PRO A 59 6.50 3.98 9.31
C PRO A 59 5.08 3.53 9.73
N ASP A 60 4.78 3.55 11.03
CA ASP A 60 3.47 3.16 11.56
C ASP A 60 2.53 4.37 11.78
N ASP A 61 3.07 5.59 11.74
CA ASP A 61 2.38 6.84 12.07
C ASP A 61 2.22 7.76 10.85
N VAL A 62 2.60 7.27 9.65
CA VAL A 62 2.38 7.97 8.39
C VAL A 62 0.89 8.22 8.25
N ASP A 63 0.49 9.49 8.31
CA ASP A 63 -0.89 9.87 8.13
C ASP A 63 -1.32 9.40 6.74
N TRP A 64 -2.20 8.40 6.71
CA TRP A 64 -2.77 7.83 5.49
C TRP A 64 -3.56 8.86 4.67
N LEU A 65 -3.81 10.04 5.25
CA LEU A 65 -4.40 11.19 4.57
C LEU A 65 -3.39 11.93 3.67
N THR A 66 -2.09 11.72 3.87
CA THR A 66 -1.03 12.24 3.00
C THR A 66 -1.07 11.48 1.68
N LYS A 67 -1.43 12.16 0.60
CA LYS A 67 -1.57 11.53 -0.71
C LYS A 67 -0.22 10.98 -1.18
N ALA A 68 -0.09 9.67 -1.20
CA ALA A 68 1.15 9.00 -1.59
C ALA A 68 1.52 9.27 -3.06
N PRO A 69 2.83 9.31 -3.38
CA PRO A 69 3.32 9.37 -4.76
C PRO A 69 2.90 8.13 -5.52
N LYS A 70 2.02 8.30 -6.52
CA LYS A 70 1.52 7.17 -7.33
C LYS A 70 2.64 6.40 -8.02
N VAL A 71 3.69 7.10 -8.45
CA VAL A 71 4.85 6.50 -9.12
C VAL A 71 5.52 5.40 -8.27
N LEU A 72 5.56 5.57 -6.95
CA LEU A 72 6.14 4.56 -6.05
C LEU A 72 5.28 3.29 -6.01
N ALA A 73 3.96 3.43 -5.98
CA ALA A 73 3.05 2.31 -6.07
C ALA A 73 3.16 1.60 -7.42
N ASP A 74 3.14 2.37 -8.53
CA ASP A 74 3.22 1.83 -9.89
C ASP A 74 4.52 1.02 -10.10
N VAL A 75 5.64 1.41 -9.46
CA VAL A 75 6.90 0.65 -9.48
C VAL A 75 6.76 -0.70 -8.77
N VAL A 76 6.15 -0.71 -7.59
CA VAL A 76 5.92 -1.96 -6.84
C VAL A 76 5.01 -2.89 -7.63
N GLU A 77 3.91 -2.38 -8.20
CA GLU A 77 3.03 -3.16 -9.08
C GLU A 77 3.77 -3.70 -10.30
N SER A 78 4.65 -2.89 -10.90
CA SER A 78 5.46 -3.30 -12.05
C SER A 78 6.45 -4.42 -11.71
N ILE A 79 7.12 -4.34 -10.54
CA ILE A 79 8.03 -5.40 -10.06
C ILE A 79 7.25 -6.69 -9.80
N VAL A 80 6.12 -6.58 -9.10
CA VAL A 80 5.24 -7.72 -8.80
C VAL A 80 4.73 -8.36 -10.10
N GLY A 81 4.35 -7.56 -11.09
CA GLY A 81 3.93 -8.02 -12.41
C GLY A 81 5.06 -8.68 -13.20
N ALA A 82 6.27 -8.10 -13.18
CA ALA A 82 7.44 -8.66 -13.84
C ALA A 82 7.83 -10.04 -13.27
N VAL A 83 7.87 -10.16 -11.93
CA VAL A 83 8.09 -11.43 -11.24
C VAL A 83 6.98 -12.42 -11.61
N PHE A 84 5.71 -12.01 -11.62
CA PHE A 84 4.62 -12.92 -12.00
C PHE A 84 4.79 -13.50 -13.41
N VAL A 85 5.25 -12.69 -14.37
CA VAL A 85 5.51 -13.13 -15.75
C VAL A 85 6.75 -14.02 -15.83
N ASP A 86 7.84 -13.67 -15.14
CA ASP A 86 9.10 -14.43 -15.12
C ASP A 86 8.93 -15.86 -14.57
N PHE A 87 8.01 -16.03 -13.62
CA PHE A 87 7.69 -17.32 -13.02
C PHE A 87 6.54 -18.07 -13.72
N ASP A 88 6.36 -17.88 -15.03
CA ASP A 88 5.34 -18.55 -15.85
C ASP A 88 3.91 -18.44 -15.26
N ARG A 89 3.60 -17.33 -14.58
CA ARG A 89 2.32 -17.09 -13.90
C ARG A 89 2.01 -18.11 -12.80
N ASN A 90 3.04 -18.60 -12.11
CA ASN A 90 2.91 -19.52 -10.98
C ASN A 90 2.35 -18.80 -9.73
N PHE A 91 1.07 -19.02 -9.44
CA PHE A 91 0.38 -18.39 -8.31
C PHE A 91 0.92 -18.80 -6.92
N ILE A 92 1.55 -19.97 -6.79
CA ILE A 92 2.13 -20.42 -5.51
C ILE A 92 3.38 -19.59 -5.22
N PHE A 93 4.27 -19.49 -6.19
CA PHE A 93 5.48 -18.67 -6.07
C PHE A 93 5.12 -17.19 -5.90
N PHE A 94 4.15 -16.71 -6.68
CA PHE A 94 3.62 -15.35 -6.56
C PHE A 94 3.06 -15.06 -5.16
N GLY A 95 2.29 -15.99 -4.57
CA GLY A 95 1.75 -15.85 -3.23
C GLY A 95 2.86 -15.79 -2.17
N MET A 96 3.90 -16.62 -2.31
CA MET A 96 5.06 -16.61 -1.41
C MET A 96 5.87 -15.31 -1.53
N PHE A 97 6.16 -14.88 -2.76
CA PHE A 97 6.83 -13.62 -3.04
C PHE A 97 6.04 -12.45 -2.47
N SER A 98 4.74 -12.35 -2.80
CA SER A 98 3.86 -11.27 -2.34
C SER A 98 3.74 -11.26 -0.82
N ALA A 99 3.66 -12.42 -0.16
CA ALA A 99 3.60 -12.48 1.30
C ALA A 99 4.89 -11.97 1.96
N CYS A 100 6.06 -12.28 1.41
CA CYS A 100 7.34 -11.78 1.92
C CYS A 100 7.56 -10.30 1.57
N PHE A 101 7.20 -9.91 0.35
CA PHE A 101 7.49 -8.60 -0.25
C PHE A 101 6.52 -7.51 0.22
N LEU A 102 5.23 -7.84 0.23
CA LEU A 102 4.16 -6.97 0.71
C LEU A 102 3.82 -7.25 2.18
N SER A 103 4.69 -7.97 2.91
CA SER A 103 4.48 -8.27 4.33
C SER A 103 4.02 -7.01 5.03
N PRO A 104 2.82 -7.02 5.66
CA PRO A 104 2.29 -5.83 6.28
C PRO A 104 3.34 -5.35 7.30
N SER A 105 3.74 -4.07 7.20
CA SER A 105 4.38 -3.41 8.33
C SER A 105 3.50 -3.69 9.53
N THR A 106 4.09 -4.17 10.61
CA THR A 106 3.43 -4.67 11.81
C THR A 106 2.71 -3.55 12.55
N SER A 107 1.69 -2.98 11.94
CA SER A 107 0.65 -2.26 12.64
C SER A 107 -0.53 -3.22 12.71
N GLN A 108 -0.60 -3.93 13.84
CA GLN A 108 -1.85 -4.50 14.34
C GLN A 108 -2.83 -3.35 14.56
N GLU A 109 -3.38 -2.79 13.51
CA GLU A 109 -4.62 -2.03 13.60
C GLU A 109 -5.72 -3.01 13.19
N PRO A 110 -6.26 -3.78 14.16
CA PRO A 110 -7.23 -4.82 13.89
C PRO A 110 -8.42 -4.15 13.22
N LEU A 111 -9.01 -4.82 12.22
CA LEU A 111 -10.30 -4.61 11.55
C LEU A 111 -11.22 -3.47 12.05
N LYS A 112 -11.35 -3.27 13.36
CA LYS A 112 -11.91 -2.09 14.04
C LYS A 112 -11.48 -0.73 13.45
N THR A 113 -10.21 -0.52 13.13
CA THR A 113 -9.74 0.78 12.62
C THR A 113 -10.23 1.00 11.19
N ILE A 114 -10.13 -0.03 10.34
CA ILE A 114 -10.71 -0.03 8.98
C ILE A 114 -12.23 0.15 9.01
N TYR A 115 -12.93 -0.49 9.96
CA TYR A 115 -14.39 -0.36 10.13
C TYR A 115 -14.78 1.06 10.57
N SER A 116 -14.01 1.66 11.49
CA SER A 116 -14.24 3.02 11.98
C SER A 116 -14.00 4.08 10.88
N LEU A 117 -13.05 3.83 9.97
CA LEU A 117 -12.71 4.71 8.86
C LEU A 117 -13.70 4.60 7.70
N SER A 118 -14.16 3.39 7.37
CA SER A 118 -15.24 3.17 6.39
C SER A 118 -16.53 3.88 6.83
N SER A 119 -16.87 3.78 8.13
CA SER A 119 -18.03 4.47 8.71
C SER A 119 -17.91 5.99 8.61
N LYS A 120 -16.72 6.57 8.82
CA LYS A 120 -16.46 8.02 8.69
C LYS A 120 -16.52 8.51 7.23
N SER A 121 -16.01 7.72 6.28
CA SER A 121 -16.01 8.06 4.85
C SER A 121 -17.41 7.99 4.22
N VAL A 122 -18.25 7.05 4.67
CA VAL A 122 -19.66 6.96 4.25
C VAL A 122 -20.48 8.14 4.79
N VAL A 123 -20.23 8.56 6.04
CA VAL A 123 -20.88 9.73 6.63
C VAL A 123 -20.47 11.03 5.92
N LYS A 124 -19.19 11.18 5.55
CA LYS A 124 -18.70 12.38 4.85
C LYS A 124 -19.29 12.55 3.44
N ARG A 125 -19.63 11.45 2.74
CA ARG A 125 -20.31 11.51 1.43
C ARG A 125 -21.80 11.89 1.51
N LYS A 126 -22.45 11.72 2.66
CA LYS A 126 -23.86 12.12 2.86
C LYS A 126 -24.05 13.57 3.34
N GLY A 127 -22.97 14.24 3.74
CA GLY A 127 -23.01 15.62 4.27
C GLY A 127 -22.64 16.72 3.28
N SER A 128 -22.50 16.41 1.99
CA SER A 128 -22.19 17.40 0.95
C SER A 128 -23.26 17.34 -0.14
N ASN A 129 -24.47 17.79 0.21
CA ASN A 129 -25.49 18.24 -0.74
C ASN A 129 -25.83 19.69 -0.40
#